data_AF-A0A661KPI9-F1
#
_entry.id   AF-A0A661KPI9-F1
#
_cell.length_a   1.000
_cell.length_b   1.000
_cell.length_c   1.000
_cell.angle_alpha   90.00
_cell.angle_beta   90.00
_cell.angle_gamma   90.00
#
_symmetry.space_group_name_H-M   'P 1'
#
loop_
_entity.id
_entity.type
_entity.pdbx_description
1 polymer ?
#
loop_
_entity_poly.entity_id
_entity_poly.type
_entity_poly.pdbx_seq_one_letter_code
_entity_poly.pdbx_strand_id
1 'polypeptide(L)'
;MYIGIKDVRPLQDYKLRLMFENGECRVFDLKPYLNLGRISELKDEELFNKVRVSFDTVEWPNGVDLDPEFLYKNSHSNEEEKGIASVRG
;
A
#
# COMPACT_ATOMS: atom_id res chain seq x y z
N MET A 1 12.50 -1.71 -14.04
CA MET A 1 12.17 -0.27 -13.94
C MET A 1 11.90 -0.02 -12.47
N TYR A 2 12.69 0.84 -11.83
CA TYR A 2 12.48 1.20 -10.43
C TYR A 2 11.39 2.27 -10.36
N ILE A 3 10.37 2.06 -9.52
CA ILE A 3 9.27 3.01 -9.35
C ILE A 3 8.95 3.13 -7.86
N GLY A 4 9.18 4.31 -7.29
CA GLY A 4 8.90 4.56 -5.88
C GLY A 4 7.41 4.74 -5.57
N ILE A 5 7.11 4.78 -4.27
CA ILE A 5 5.81 5.11 -3.70
C ILE A 5 5.77 6.60 -3.35
N LYS A 6 4.75 7.31 -3.82
CA LYS A 6 4.46 8.72 -3.48
C LYS A 6 3.47 8.89 -2.34
N ASP A 7 2.48 7.99 -2.24
CA ASP A 7 1.45 8.03 -1.19
C ASP A 7 1.03 6.60 -0.83
N VAL A 8 0.66 6.40 0.43
CA VAL A 8 0.07 5.15 0.93
C VAL A 8 -1.08 5.46 1.86
N ARG A 9 -2.17 4.70 1.72
CA ARG A 9 -3.29 4.74 2.67
C ARG A 9 -3.67 3.32 3.06
N PRO A 10 -3.79 3.02 4.37
CA PRO A 10 -4.38 1.78 4.81
C PRO A 10 -5.87 1.77 4.46
N LEU A 11 -6.35 0.61 4.03
CA LEU A 11 -7.76 0.31 3.78
C LEU A 11 -8.20 -0.80 4.73
N GLN A 12 -9.50 -1.06 4.75
CA GLN A 12 -10.05 -2.24 5.44
C GLN A 12 -9.43 -3.53 4.89
N ASP A 13 -9.57 -4.62 5.63
CA ASP A 13 -9.10 -5.94 5.22
C ASP A 13 -7.59 -6.03 4.94
N TYR A 14 -6.76 -5.27 5.68
CA TYR A 14 -5.29 -5.26 5.54
C TYR A 14 -4.83 -4.94 4.11
N LYS A 15 -5.59 -4.09 3.41
CA LYS A 15 -5.23 -3.62 2.07
C LYS A 15 -4.54 -2.27 2.14
N LEU A 16 -3.66 -2.00 1.19
CA LEU A 16 -3.02 -0.70 1.01
C LEU A 16 -3.43 -0.10 -0.34
N ARG A 17 -3.87 1.15 -0.35
CA ARG A 17 -3.93 1.98 -1.55
C ARG A 17 -2.58 2.65 -1.73
N LEU A 18 -1.91 2.35 -2.84
CA LEU A 18 -0.58 2.84 -3.18
C LEU A 18 -0.68 3.79 -4.36
N MET A 19 0.00 4.94 -4.29
CA MET A 19 0.24 5.82 -5.44
C MET A 19 1.71 5.73 -5.81
N PHE A 20 2.00 5.29 -7.03
CA PHE A 20 3.35 5.18 -7.56
C PHE A 20 3.81 6.48 -8.23
N GLU A 21 5.12 6.64 -8.39
CA GLU A 21 5.70 7.86 -8.98
C GLU A 21 5.21 8.18 -10.40
N ASN A 22 4.86 7.15 -11.18
CA ASN A 22 4.29 7.26 -12.53
C ASN A 22 2.81 7.68 -12.56
N GLY A 23 2.18 7.88 -11.40
CA GLY A 23 0.78 8.27 -11.25
C GLY A 23 -0.21 7.11 -11.17
N GLU A 24 0.23 5.85 -11.28
CA GLU A 24 -0.65 4.71 -11.07
C GLU A 24 -1.10 4.60 -9.61
N CYS A 25 -2.39 4.35 -9.41
CA CYS A 25 -2.95 3.97 -8.12
C CYS A 25 -3.30 2.49 -8.15
N ARG A 26 -2.76 1.72 -7.19
CA ARG A 26 -2.96 0.26 -7.11
C ARG A 26 -3.32 -0.15 -5.68
N VAL A 27 -3.99 -1.28 -5.55
CA VAL A 27 -4.34 -1.88 -4.26
C VAL A 27 -3.50 -3.14 -4.04
N PHE A 28 -2.84 -3.20 -2.89
CA PHE A 28 -2.06 -4.35 -2.45
C PHE A 28 -2.77 -5.03 -1.27
N ASP A 29 -2.93 -6.36 -1.34
CA ASP A 29 -3.53 -7.16 -0.27
C ASP A 29 -2.44 -7.81 0.58
N LEU A 30 -2.34 -7.40 1.85
CA LEU A 30 -1.32 -7.92 2.78
C LEU A 30 -1.75 -9.26 3.41
N LYS A 31 -3.03 -9.65 3.35
CA LYS A 31 -3.55 -10.85 4.05
C LYS A 31 -2.75 -12.13 3.83
N PRO A 32 -2.30 -12.47 2.59
CA PRO A 32 -1.54 -13.70 2.35
C PRO A 32 -0.20 -13.74 3.11
N TYR A 33 0.32 -12.58 3.53
CA TYR A 33 1.64 -12.41 4.13
C TYR A 33 1.58 -12.24 5.66
N LEU A 34 0.39 -12.07 6.26
CA LEU A 34 0.22 -11.84 7.70
C LEU A 34 0.69 -13.00 8.60
N ASN A 35 1.07 -14.15 8.05
CA ASN A 35 1.64 -15.26 8.82
C ASN A 35 3.16 -15.40 8.66
N LEU A 36 3.81 -14.45 7.99
CA LEU A 36 5.23 -14.51 7.66
C LEU A 36 6.06 -13.64 8.60
N GLY A 37 6.91 -14.26 9.42
CA GLY A 37 7.92 -13.57 10.22
C GLY A 37 7.39 -12.31 10.92
N ARG A 38 8.10 -11.19 10.76
CA ARG A 38 7.74 -9.90 11.38
C ARG A 38 6.50 -9.24 10.79
N ILE A 39 6.07 -9.61 9.57
CA ILE A 39 4.81 -9.12 8.97
C ILE A 39 3.61 -9.58 9.81
N SER A 40 3.73 -10.68 10.55
CA SER A 40 2.65 -11.15 11.43
C SER A 40 2.29 -10.20 12.57
N GLU A 41 3.19 -9.30 12.95
CA GLU A 41 2.90 -8.22 13.90
C GLU A 41 1.86 -7.24 13.33
N LEU A 42 1.75 -7.11 12.01
CA LEU A 42 0.77 -6.24 11.34
C LEU A 42 -0.66 -6.80 11.37
N LYS A 43 -0.91 -7.94 12.05
CA LYS A 43 -2.27 -8.35 12.43
C LYS A 43 -2.89 -7.41 13.48
N ASP A 44 -2.07 -6.67 14.21
CA ASP A 44 -2.55 -5.55 15.01
C ASP A 44 -2.96 -4.42 14.05
N GLU A 45 -4.26 -4.16 13.97
CA GLU A 45 -4.81 -3.12 13.09
C GLU A 45 -4.32 -1.72 13.46
N GLU A 46 -4.07 -1.42 14.75
CA GLU A 46 -3.53 -0.12 15.14
C GLU A 46 -2.09 0.06 14.64
N LEU A 47 -1.31 -1.02 14.62
CA LEU A 47 0.02 -1.01 14.02
C LEU A 47 -0.09 -0.89 12.49
N PHE A 48 -0.91 -1.72 11.85
CA PHE A 48 -1.12 -1.72 10.40
C PHE A 48 -1.51 -0.33 9.87
N ASN A 49 -2.40 0.37 10.58
CA ASN A 49 -2.89 1.69 10.18
C ASN A 49 -1.82 2.80 10.29
N LYS A 50 -0.66 2.53 10.90
CA LYS A 50 0.48 3.48 11.00
C LYS A 50 1.45 3.38 9.83
N VAL A 51 1.08 2.66 8.76
CA VAL A 51 1.84 2.62 7.50
C VAL A 51 2.13 4.05 7.01
N ARG A 52 3.35 4.28 6.52
CA ARG A 52 3.76 5.56 5.94
C ARG A 52 4.73 5.35 4.80
N VAL A 53 4.86 6.35 3.93
CA VAL A 53 5.97 6.39 2.97
C VAL A 53 7.27 6.72 3.72
N SER A 54 8.34 6.02 3.38
CA SER A 54 9.70 6.26 3.86
C SER A 54 10.64 6.19 2.67
N PHE A 55 11.25 7.33 2.33
CA PHE A 55 11.97 7.52 1.07
C PHE A 55 11.08 7.21 -0.15
N ASP A 56 11.25 6.04 -0.74
CA ASP A 56 10.56 5.54 -1.93
C ASP A 56 9.76 4.26 -1.65
N THR A 57 9.74 3.79 -0.40
CA THR A 57 9.06 2.57 0.05
C THR A 57 7.95 2.87 1.07
N VAL A 58 7.26 1.83 1.54
CA VAL A 58 6.36 1.92 2.70
C VAL A 58 6.98 1.22 3.90
N GLU A 59 6.79 1.79 5.09
CA GLU A 59 7.25 1.22 6.35
C GLU A 59 6.21 1.35 7.47
N TRP A 60 6.38 0.53 8.50
CA TRP A 60 5.63 0.57 9.75
C TRP A 60 6.55 0.92 10.94
N PRO A 61 6.00 1.40 12.08
CA PRO A 61 6.79 1.75 13.27
C PRO A 61 7.63 0.61 13.85
N ASN A 62 7.26 -0.65 13.60
CA ASN A 62 8.05 -1.81 14.03
C ASN A 62 9.25 -2.06 13.10
N GLY A 63 9.45 -1.28 12.04
CA GLY A 63 10.56 -1.41 11.12
C GLY A 63 10.37 -2.51 10.07
N VAL A 64 9.13 -2.97 9.86
CA VAL A 64 8.77 -3.71 8.65
C VAL A 64 8.65 -2.70 7.51
N ASP A 65 9.26 -3.01 6.38
CA ASP A 65 9.15 -2.29 5.11
C ASP A 65 8.83 -3.27 3.97
N LEU A 66 8.28 -2.75 2.87
CA LEU A 66 7.95 -3.57 1.69
C LEU A 66 8.44 -2.90 0.42
N ASP A 67 9.36 -3.57 -0.29
CA ASP A 67 9.99 -3.08 -1.50
C ASP A 67 8.97 -2.60 -2.58
N PRO A 68 9.20 -1.46 -3.23
CA PRO A 68 8.29 -0.92 -4.24
C PRO A 68 8.07 -1.82 -5.46
N GLU A 69 9.09 -2.56 -5.92
CA GLU A 69 8.96 -3.51 -7.02
C GLU A 69 8.06 -4.68 -6.62
N PHE A 70 8.23 -5.18 -5.39
CA PHE A 70 7.35 -6.20 -4.84
C PHE A 70 5.90 -5.72 -4.76
N LEU A 71 5.67 -4.50 -4.25
CA LEU A 71 4.34 -3.91 -4.17
C LEU A 71 3.71 -3.72 -5.56
N TYR A 72 4.47 -3.23 -6.54
CA TYR A 72 3.97 -3.00 -7.89
C TYR A 72 3.55 -4.32 -8.56
N LYS A 73 4.39 -5.36 -8.46
CA LYS A 73 4.14 -6.66 -9.06
C LYS A 73 2.94 -7.40 -8.48
N ASN A 74 2.67 -7.22 -7.18
CA ASN A 74 1.64 -7.96 -6.45
C ASN A 74 0.39 -7.12 -6.13
N SER A 75 0.30 -5.90 -6.64
CA SER A 75 -0.89 -5.04 -6.54
C SER A 75 -1.67 -5.02 -7.84
N HIS A 76 -2.93 -4.63 -7.78
CA HIS A 76 -3.82 -4.50 -8.95
C HIS A 76 -4.37 -3.07 -9.05
N SER A 77 -4.60 -2.61 -10.27
CA SER A 77 -5.25 -1.32 -10.50
C SER A 77 -6.69 -1.38 -9.98
N ASN A 78 -7.11 -0.39 -9.21
CA ASN A 78 -8.49 -0.27 -8.76
C ASN A 78 -9.27 0.56 -9.79
N GLU A 79 -10.11 -0.07 -10.61
CA GLU A 79 -10.88 0.66 -11.64
C GLU A 79 -12.05 1.47 -11.08
N GLU A 80 -12.41 1.27 -9.80
CA GLU A 80 -13.64 1.80 -9.21
C GLU A 80 -13.58 3.30 -8.81
N GLU A 81 -12.41 3.94 -8.75
CA GLU A 81 -12.31 5.37 -8.39
C GLU A 81 -12.37 6.34 -9.59
N LYS A 82 -12.40 5.85 -10.84
CA LYS A 82 -12.49 6.74 -12.02
C LYS A 82 -13.85 7.44 -12.19
N GLY A 83 -14.87 7.08 -11.41
CA GLY A 83 -16.23 7.62 -11.52
C GLY A 83 -16.52 8.91 -10.73
N ILE A 84 -15.71 9.29 -9.74
CA ILE A 84 -16.12 10.32 -8.76
C ILE A 84 -15.49 11.71 -9.05
N ALA A 85 -14.43 11.77 -9.86
CA ALA A 85 -13.72 13.03 -10.12
C ALA A 85 -14.35 13.94 -11.21
N SER A 86 -15.47 13.56 -11.84
CA SER A 86 -16.10 14.34 -12.94
C SER A 86 -17.28 15.24 -12.53
N VAL A 87 -17.63 15.32 -11.24
CA VAL A 87 -18.79 16.10 -10.76
C VAL A 87 -18.39 17.28 -9.87
N ARG A 88 -17.47 18.12 -10.35
CA ARG A 88 -17.33 19.50 -9.87
C ARG A 88 -17.06 20.42 -11.06
N GLY A 89 -18.12 20.63 -11.84
CA GLY A 89 -18.30 21.81 -12.68
C GLY A 89 -19.11 22.87 -11.94
#